data_AF-A0AAJ6CTI1-F1
#
_entry.id   AF-A0AAJ6CTI1-F1
#
_cell.length_a   1.000
_cell.length_b   1.000
_cell.length_c   1.000
_cell.angle_alpha   90.00
_cell.angle_beta   90.00
_cell.angle_gamma   90.00
#
_symmetry.space_group_name_H-M   'P 1'
#
loop_
_entity.id
_entity.type
_entity.pdbx_description
1 polymer ?
#
loop_
_entity_poly.entity_id
_entity_poly.type
_entity_poly.pdbx_seq_one_letter_code
_entity_poly.pdbx_strand_id
1 'polypeptide(L)'
;MARAQDMLDEAIALLTDASQNDLADRLTAQREKFFFTSLAGVPLANKTKKAATKLSADGSDANVAAVADLVSQIEDKADAPGTVLT
;
A
#
# COMPACT_ATOMS: atom_id res chain seq x y z
N MET A 1 14.89 -6.87 6.40
CA MET A 1 13.73 -6.48 5.57
C MET A 1 12.56 -6.26 6.51
N ALA A 2 11.96 -5.07 6.49
CA ALA A 2 10.80 -4.79 7.33
C ALA A 2 9.58 -5.51 6.73
N ARG A 3 8.88 -6.32 7.53
CA ARG A 3 7.76 -7.18 7.07
C ARG A 3 6.65 -6.40 6.34
N ALA A 4 6.47 -5.12 6.64
CA ALA A 4 5.50 -4.27 5.96
C ALA A 4 5.96 -3.84 4.56
N GLN A 5 7.27 -3.64 4.35
CA GLN A 5 7.82 -3.31 3.03
C GLN A 5 7.68 -4.49 2.07
N ASP A 6 8.00 -5.70 2.53
CA ASP A 6 7.80 -6.92 1.71
C ASP A 6 6.33 -7.08 1.29
N MET A 7 5.39 -6.77 2.21
CA MET A 7 3.96 -6.81 1.90
C MET A 7 3.52 -5.73 0.91
N LEU A 8 4.12 -4.54 0.97
CA LEU A 8 3.87 -3.47 0.01
C LEU A 8 4.45 -3.82 -1.36
N ASP A 9 5.63 -4.42 -1.42
CA ASP A 9 6.25 -4.87 -2.69
C ASP A 9 5.37 -5.90 -3.40
N GLU A 10 4.82 -6.86 -2.66
CA GLU A 10 3.85 -7.80 -3.23
C GLU A 10 2.57 -7.10 -3.69
N ALA A 11 2.06 -6.12 -2.95
CA ALA A 11 0.88 -5.36 -3.35
C ALA A 11 1.14 -4.52 -4.61
N ILE A 12 2.32 -3.90 -4.71
CA ILE A 12 2.78 -3.13 -5.87
C ILE A 12 2.84 -4.04 -7.09
N ALA A 13 3.46 -5.21 -6.98
CA ALA A 13 3.52 -6.18 -8.08
C ALA A 13 2.12 -6.57 -8.59
N LEU A 14 1.19 -6.88 -7.67
CA LEU A 14 -0.19 -7.23 -8.01
C LEU A 14 -0.94 -6.07 -8.69
N LEU A 15 -0.67 -4.82 -8.31
CA LEU A 15 -1.29 -3.64 -8.90
C LEU A 15 -0.73 -3.36 -10.29
N THR A 16 0.58 -3.47 -10.47
CA THR A 16 1.23 -3.36 -11.78
C THR A 16 0.69 -4.41 -12.76
N ASP A 17 0.55 -5.67 -12.31
CA ASP A 17 -0.05 -6.75 -13.10
C ASP A 17 -1.50 -6.45 -13.47
N ALA A 18 -2.25 -5.81 -12.58
CA ALA A 18 -3.62 -5.36 -12.83
C ALA A 18 -3.72 -4.02 -13.60
N SER A 19 -2.60 -3.53 -14.16
CA SER A 19 -2.52 -2.24 -14.89
C SER A 19 -2.89 -1.01 -14.06
N GLN A 20 -2.85 -1.12 -12.72
CA GLN A 20 -3.06 -0.04 -11.76
C GLN A 20 -1.74 0.64 -11.38
N ASN A 21 -0.99 1.09 -12.39
CA ASN A 21 0.36 1.65 -12.21
C ASN A 21 0.36 2.91 -11.31
N ASP A 22 -0.69 3.74 -11.38
CA ASP A 22 -0.80 4.94 -10.52
C ASP A 22 -0.87 4.59 -9.03
N LEU A 23 -1.65 3.56 -8.67
CA LEU A 23 -1.73 3.08 -7.28
C LEU A 23 -0.42 2.42 -6.84
N ALA A 24 0.25 1.71 -7.75
CA ALA A 24 1.55 1.08 -7.50
C ALA A 24 2.66 2.12 -7.25
N ASP A 25 2.72 3.17 -8.05
CA ASP A 25 3.69 4.27 -7.89
C ASP A 25 3.49 5.02 -6.57
N ARG A 26 2.22 5.30 -6.23
CA ARG A 26 1.87 5.91 -4.93
C ARG A 26 2.30 5.05 -3.75
N LEU A 27 2.04 3.74 -3.77
CA LEU A 27 2.49 2.84 -2.70
C LEU A 27 4.02 2.73 -2.61
N THR A 28 4.70 2.77 -3.75
CA THR A 28 6.17 2.75 -3.82
C THR A 28 6.76 3.97 -3.10
N ALA A 29 6.18 5.16 -3.27
CA ALA A 29 6.60 6.37 -2.56
C ALA A 29 6.38 6.29 -1.04
N GLN A 30 5.40 5.50 -0.58
CA GLN A 30 5.11 5.33 0.85
C GLN A 30 5.94 4.21 1.50
N ARG A 31 6.42 3.22 0.72
CA ARG A 31 7.21 2.07 1.18
C ARG A 31 8.45 2.47 2.01
N GLU A 32 9.08 3.58 1.65
CA GLU A 32 10.32 4.05 2.29
C GLU A 32 10.06 4.90 3.55
N LYS A 33 8.80 5.26 3.84
CA LYS A 33 8.47 6.07 5.01
C LYS A 33 8.62 5.28 6.31
N PHE A 34 8.99 5.99 7.38
CA PHE A 34 9.25 5.39 8.70
C PHE A 34 8.06 4.58 9.25
N PHE A 35 6.85 4.98 8.87
CA PHE A 35 5.63 4.25 9.22
C PHE A 35 5.67 2.77 8.79
N PHE A 36 6.23 2.47 7.62
CA PHE A 36 6.36 1.10 7.07
C PHE A 36 7.69 0.43 7.37
N THR A 37 8.72 1.18 7.79
CA THR A 37 9.89 0.57 8.43
C THR A 37 9.58 0.14 9.86
N SER A 38 8.58 0.75 10.49
CA SER A 38 8.07 0.42 11.83
C SER A 38 7.00 -0.68 11.82
N LEU A 39 6.79 -1.33 12.97
CA LEU A 39 5.73 -2.32 13.19
C LEU A 39 4.31 -1.73 13.02
N ALA A 40 4.17 -0.40 13.08
CA ALA A 40 2.91 0.30 12.91
C ALA A 40 2.31 0.16 11.48
N GLY A 41 3.17 0.03 10.46
CA GLY A 41 2.75 -0.10 9.06
C GLY A 41 2.30 -1.49 8.64
N VAL A 42 2.67 -2.53 9.40
CA VAL A 42 2.32 -3.94 9.10
C VAL A 42 0.81 -4.18 8.91
N PRO A 43 -0.10 -3.70 9.79
CA PRO A 43 -1.53 -3.93 9.62
C PRO A 43 -2.09 -3.26 8.36
N LEU A 44 -1.61 -2.07 7.99
CA LEU A 44 -2.03 -1.40 6.75
C LEU A 44 -1.48 -2.11 5.52
N ALA A 45 -0.19 -2.45 5.51
CA ALA A 45 0.42 -3.19 4.41
C ALA A 45 -0.30 -4.53 4.14
N ASN A 46 -0.70 -5.25 5.19
CA ASN A 46 -1.46 -6.49 5.06
C ASN A 46 -2.88 -6.26 4.48
N LYS A 47 -3.55 -5.17 4.86
CA LYS A 47 -4.85 -4.81 4.27
C LYS A 47 -4.72 -4.47 2.78
N THR A 48 -3.73 -3.65 2.42
CA THR A 48 -3.47 -3.26 1.04
C THR A 48 -3.11 -4.45 0.18
N LYS A 49 -2.22 -5.34 0.67
CA LYS A 49 -1.91 -6.61 0.00
C LYS A 49 -3.17 -7.44 -0.24
N LYS A 50 -4.02 -7.63 0.76
CA LYS A 50 -5.29 -8.36 0.60
C LYS A 50 -6.23 -7.73 -0.42
N ALA A 51 -6.33 -6.40 -0.45
CA ALA A 51 -7.14 -5.69 -1.41
C ALA A 51 -6.57 -5.82 -2.83
N ALA A 52 -5.25 -5.68 -3.00
CA ALA A 52 -4.55 -5.89 -4.27
C ALA A 52 -4.71 -7.33 -4.78
N THR A 53 -4.65 -8.35 -3.91
CA THR A 53 -4.91 -9.75 -4.29
C THR A 53 -6.36 -9.95 -4.76
N LYS A 54 -7.33 -9.33 -4.07
CA LYS A 54 -8.73 -9.38 -4.52
C LYS A 54 -8.92 -8.69 -5.86
N LEU A 55 -8.30 -7.53 -6.07
CA LEU A 55 -8.34 -6.81 -7.34
C LEU A 55 -7.67 -7.60 -8.48
N SER A 56 -6.55 -8.26 -8.20
CA SER A 56 -5.89 -9.14 -9.17
C SER A 56 -6.76 -10.35 -9.55
N ALA A 57 -7.57 -10.86 -8.63
CA ALA A 57 -8.52 -11.94 -8.90
C ALA A 57 -9.84 -11.44 -9.55
N ASP A 58 -10.26 -10.22 -9.23
CA ASP A 58 -11.50 -9.57 -9.65
C ASP A 58 -11.26 -8.07 -9.87
N GLY A 59 -11.03 -7.69 -11.12
CA GLY A 59 -10.73 -6.31 -11.53
C GLY A 59 -11.92 -5.35 -11.51
N SER A 60 -12.93 -5.60 -10.69
CA SER A 60 -14.11 -4.74 -10.56
C SER A 60 -13.75 -3.36 -10.00
N ASP A 61 -14.47 -2.32 -10.45
CA ASP A 61 -14.27 -0.94 -9.99
C ASP A 61 -14.41 -0.79 -8.47
N ALA A 62 -15.21 -1.65 -7.83
CA ALA A 62 -15.35 -1.70 -6.37
C ALA A 62 -14.04 -2.10 -5.68
N ASN A 63 -13.30 -3.06 -6.24
CA ASN A 63 -12.01 -3.47 -5.71
C ASN A 63 -10.93 -2.42 -6.01
N VAL A 64 -11.01 -1.74 -7.16
CA VAL A 64 -10.12 -0.61 -7.49
C VAL A 64 -10.31 0.51 -6.48
N ALA A 65 -11.56 0.90 -6.22
CA ALA A 65 -11.89 1.92 -5.23
C ALA A 65 -11.44 1.53 -3.82
N ALA A 66 -11.58 0.26 -3.44
CA ALA A 66 -11.12 -0.24 -2.14
C ALA A 66 -9.61 -0.17 -1.97
N VAL A 67 -8.83 -0.48 -3.02
CA VAL A 67 -7.37 -0.29 -2.99
C VAL A 67 -7.04 1.19 -2.93
N ALA A 68 -7.67 2.03 -3.76
CA ALA A 68 -7.40 3.47 -3.79
C ALA A 68 -7.66 4.15 -2.43
N ASP A 69 -8.75 3.78 -1.74
CA ASP A 69 -9.05 4.26 -0.39
C ASP A 69 -7.96 3.84 0.62
N LEU A 70 -7.48 2.59 0.54
CA LEU A 70 -6.38 2.12 1.38
C LEU A 70 -5.07 2.85 1.07
N VAL A 71 -4.77 3.16 -0.19
CA VAL A 71 -3.60 3.97 -0.57
C VAL A 71 -3.71 5.37 0.03
N SER A 72 -4.87 6.01 -0.05
CA SER A 72 -5.09 7.33 0.55
C SER A 72 -4.91 7.31 2.07
N GLN A 73 -5.47 6.29 2.76
CA GLN A 73 -5.29 6.13 4.20
C GLN A 73 -3.83 5.88 4.59
N ILE A 74 -3.07 5.21 3.72
CA ILE A 74 -1.64 4.98 3.89
C ILE A 74 -0.88 6.31 3.77
N GLU A 75 -1.20 7.11 2.76
CA GLU A 75 -0.60 8.44 2.57
C GLU A 75 -0.86 9.33 3.78
N ASP A 76 -2.12 9.45 4.21
CA ASP A 76 -2.51 10.25 5.37
C ASP A 76 -1.79 9.83 6.66
N LYS A 77 -1.60 8.52 6.86
CA LYS A 77 -0.94 7.99 8.06
C LYS A 77 0.57 8.05 7.99
N ALA A 78 1.14 7.95 6.79
CA ALA A 78 2.58 7.99 6.61
C ALA A 78 3.12 9.44 6.50
N ASP A 79 2.28 10.40 6.12
CA ASP A 79 2.54 11.86 6.24
C ASP A 79 2.16 12.46 7.60
N ALA A 80 1.72 11.65 8.57
CA ALA A 80 1.47 12.15 9.91
C ALA A 80 2.78 12.73 10.52
N PRO A 81 2.73 13.88 11.21
CA PRO A 81 3.93 14.60 11.67
C PRO A 81 4.82 13.84 12.68
N GLY A 82 4.42 12.65 13.14
CA GLY A 82 5.23 11.75 13.99
C GLY A 82 5.89 10.58 13.23
N THR A 83 5.72 10.49 11.91
CA THR A 83 6.30 9.44 11.05
C THR A 83 7.31 9.98 10.06
N VAL A 84 7.55 11.29 10.07
CA VAL A 84 8.61 11.95 9.31
C VAL A 84 9.79 12.12 10.27
N LEU A 85 10.91 11.47 9.98
CA LEU A 85 12.17 11.71 10.72
C LEU A 85 12.61 13.15 10.42
N THR A 86 12.34 14.07 11.35
CA THR A 86 13.12 15.31 11.50
C THR A 86 14.48 14.99 12.11
#